data_AF-A0A6N7GJC5-F1
#
_entry.id   AF-A0A6N7GJC5-F1
#
_cell.length_a   1.000
_cell.length_b   1.000
_cell.length_c   1.000
_cell.angle_alpha   90.00
_cell.angle_beta   90.00
_cell.angle_gamma   90.00
#
_symmetry.space_group_name_H-M   'P 1'
#
loop_
_entity.id
_entity.type
_entity.pdbx_description
1 polymer ?
#
loop_
_entity_poly.entity_id
_entity_poly.type
_entity_poly.pdbx_seq_one_letter_code
_entity_poly.pdbx_strand_id
1 'polypeptide(L)' 'MPDPGSRSPQPEAAGPEQTGHPAVDSALRAVAEVAGAAPADQLPAYQAAHRTLRETLASIDEG' A
#
# COMPACT_ATOMS: atom_id res chain seq x y z
N MET A 1 6.08 -22.54 -36.66
CA MET A 1 5.28 -21.62 -35.82
C MET A 1 4.98 -22.33 -34.51
N PRO A 2 5.62 -21.97 -33.39
CA PRO A 2 5.09 -22.32 -32.07
C PRO A 2 4.01 -21.32 -31.68
N ASP A 3 2.83 -21.81 -31.33
CA ASP A 3 1.83 -21.08 -30.55
C ASP A 3 1.98 -21.50 -29.09
N PRO A 4 2.32 -20.57 -28.18
CA PRO A 4 2.08 -20.77 -26.77
C PRO A 4 1.13 -19.69 -26.25
N GLY A 5 -0.14 -19.79 -26.66
CA GLY A 5 -1.25 -19.28 -25.87
C GLY A 5 -1.36 -20.04 -24.55
N SER A 6 -0.79 -19.48 -23.48
CA SER A 6 -1.24 -19.64 -22.08
C SER A 6 -0.39 -18.73 -21.19
N ARG A 7 -0.40 -17.42 -21.45
CA ARG A 7 -0.07 -16.46 -20.39
C ARG A 7 -1.31 -16.42 -19.50
N SER A 8 -1.33 -17.24 -18.45
CA SER A 8 -2.27 -17.06 -17.33
C SER A 8 -2.29 -15.57 -16.99
N PRO A 9 -3.44 -14.93 -16.71
CA PRO A 9 -3.44 -13.59 -16.19
C PRO A 9 -2.61 -13.64 -14.92
N GLN A 10 -1.39 -13.11 -14.99
CA GLN A 10 -0.65 -12.78 -13.77
C GLN A 10 -1.62 -11.89 -12.99
N PRO A 11 -1.85 -12.14 -11.69
CA PRO A 11 -2.54 -11.15 -10.90
C PRO A 11 -1.76 -9.86 -11.15
N GLU A 12 -2.38 -8.90 -11.83
CA GLU A 12 -1.88 -7.54 -11.83
C GLU A 12 -1.75 -7.27 -10.36
N ALA A 13 -0.51 -7.21 -9.86
CA ALA A 13 -0.24 -6.73 -8.53
C ALA A 13 -0.80 -5.32 -8.60
N ALA A 14 -2.06 -5.18 -8.16
CA ALA A 14 -2.71 -3.90 -8.02
C ALA A 14 -1.78 -3.18 -7.06
N GLY A 15 -0.88 -2.37 -7.64
CA GLY A 15 -0.07 -1.45 -6.87
C GLY A 15 -1.04 -0.70 -5.97
N PRO A 16 -0.62 -0.31 -4.76
CA PRO A 16 -1.53 0.23 -3.76
C PRO A 16 -2.46 1.23 -4.44
N GLU A 17 -3.76 0.92 -4.44
CA GLU A 17 -4.74 1.76 -5.12
C GLU A 17 -4.54 3.18 -4.58
N GLN A 18 -4.24 4.11 -5.48
CA GLN A 18 -3.96 5.48 -5.09
C GLN A 18 -5.26 6.07 -4.56
N THR A 19 -5.24 6.40 -3.28
CA THR A 19 -6.36 6.97 -2.53
C THR A 19 -6.65 8.41 -2.94
N GLY A 20 -5.75 9.04 -3.70
CA GLY A 20 -5.79 10.47 -4.03
C GLY A 20 -5.25 11.35 -2.90
N HIS A 21 -4.86 10.75 -1.77
CA HIS A 21 -4.26 11.44 -0.63
C HIS A 21 -2.76 11.13 -0.58
N PRO A 22 -1.87 12.06 -0.98
CA PRO A 22 -0.44 11.77 -1.16
C PRO A 22 0.27 11.28 0.11
N ALA A 23 -0.19 11.73 1.28
CA ALA A 23 0.31 11.27 2.58
C ALA A 23 -0.08 9.80 2.84
N VAL A 24 -1.33 9.44 2.57
CA VAL A 24 -1.85 8.07 2.73
C VAL A 24 -1.21 7.13 1.70
N ASP A 25 -1.06 7.57 0.46
CA ASP A 25 -0.43 6.77 -0.61
C ASP A 25 1.05 6.46 -0.29
N SER A 26 1.77 7.43 0.27
CA SER A 26 3.15 7.22 0.71
C SER A 26 3.24 6.24 1.88
N ALA A 27 2.32 6.33 2.84
CA ALA A 27 2.24 5.40 3.96
C ALA A 27 1.92 3.96 3.51
N LEU A 28 0.98 3.79 2.58
CA LEU A 28 0.64 2.48 2.02
C LEU A 28 1.81 1.86 1.24
N ARG A 29 2.56 2.67 0.49
CA ARG A 29 3.79 2.20 -0.17
C ARG A 29 4.84 1.73 0.83
N ALA A 30 5.04 2.46 1.93
CA ALA A 30 5.99 2.07 2.98
C ALA A 30 5.59 0.74 3.65
N VAL A 31 4.29 0.51 3.87
CA VAL A 31 3.79 -0.78 4.38
C VAL A 31 4.02 -1.91 3.37
N ALA A 32 3.79 -1.65 2.08
CA ALA A 32 4.01 -2.65 1.03
C ALA A 32 5.49 -3.08 0.92
N GLU A 33 6.43 -2.14 1.14
CA GLU A 33 7.87 -2.43 1.12
C GLU A 33 8.28 -3.44 2.21
N VAL A 34 7.62 -3.42 3.37
CA VAL A 34 7.96 -4.28 4.51
C VAL A 34 7.04 -5.49 4.66
N ALA A 35 6.01 -5.65 3.81
CA ALA A 35 4.96 -6.65 3.97
C ALA A 35 5.46 -8.11 4.02
N GLY A 36 6.67 -8.40 3.53
CA GLY A 36 7.33 -9.71 3.61
C GLY A 36 8.37 -9.86 4.72
N ALA A 37 8.67 -8.79 5.48
CA ALA A 37 9.65 -8.81 6.55
C ALA A 37 9.12 -9.48 7.82
N ALA A 38 9.98 -9.68 8.83
CA ALA A 38 9.54 -10.20 10.12
C ALA A 38 8.57 -9.23 10.80
N PRO A 39 7.61 -9.71 11.62
CA PRO A 39 6.60 -8.85 12.24
C PRO A 39 7.16 -7.67 13.04
N ALA A 40 8.33 -7.84 13.67
CA ALA A 40 9.01 -6.78 14.40
C ALA A 40 9.45 -5.62 13.48
N ASP A 41 9.88 -5.93 12.25
CA ASP A 41 10.29 -4.95 11.24
C ASP A 41 9.09 -4.31 10.52
N GLN A 42 7.93 -4.99 10.51
CA GLN A 42 6.68 -4.45 9.97
C GLN A 42 6.05 -3.40 10.89
N LEU A 43 6.19 -3.58 12.21
CA LEU A 43 5.50 -2.78 13.23
C LEU A 43 5.72 -1.26 13.11
N PRO A 44 6.94 -0.75 12.87
CA PRO A 44 7.16 0.69 12.68
C PRO A 44 6.38 1.26 11.48
N ALA A 45 6.32 0.54 10.37
CA ALA A 45 5.63 0.99 9.16
C ALA A 45 4.11 1.04 9.37
N TYR A 46 3.52 0.02 10.00
CA TYR A 46 2.09 0.02 10.32
C TYR A 46 1.70 1.14 11.29
N GLN A 47 2.52 1.40 12.32
CA GLN A 47 2.26 2.49 13.26
C GLN A 47 2.32 3.86 12.57
N ALA A 48 3.31 4.07 11.70
CA ALA A 48 3.43 5.28 10.91
C ALA A 48 2.21 5.46 9.99
N ALA A 49 1.81 4.40 9.28
CA ALA A 49 0.64 4.44 8.41
C ALA A 49 -0.65 4.74 9.17
N HIS A 50 -0.84 4.13 10.34
CA HIS A 50 -1.99 4.38 11.19
C HIS A 50 -2.04 5.83 11.68
N ARG A 51 -0.89 6.41 12.08
CA ARG A 51 -0.81 7.83 12.46
C ARG A 51 -1.20 8.73 11.30
N THR A 52 -0.62 8.52 10.12
CA THR A 52 -0.91 9.33 8.93
C THR A 52 -2.38 9.25 8.52
N LEU A 53 -2.98 8.06 8.58
CA LEU A 53 -4.40 7.89 8.30
C LEU A 53 -5.25 8.68 9.30
N ARG A 54 -4.94 8.59 10.59
CA ARG A 54 -5.66 9.33 11.64
C ARG A 54 -5.55 10.85 11.46
N GLU A 55 -4.35 11.36 11.17
CA GLU A 55 -4.12 12.79 10.92
C GLU A 55 -4.87 13.28 9.68
N THR A 56 -4.89 12.48 8.61
CA THR A 56 -5.62 12.79 7.38
C THR A 56 -7.12 12.84 7.64
N LEU A 57 -7.67 11.86 8.37
CA LEU A 57 -9.08 11.82 8.72
C LEU A 57 -9.49 12.99 9.63
N ALA A 58 -8.65 13.34 10.61
CA ALA A 58 -8.89 14.51 11.47
C ALA A 58 -8.94 15.80 10.63
N SER A 59 -7.98 15.99 9.72
CA SER A 59 -7.97 17.17 8.84
C SER A 59 -9.17 17.25 7.90
N ILE A 60 -9.80 16.12 7.56
CA ILE A 60 -11.03 16.08 6.76
C ILE A 60 -12.24 16.44 7.62
N ASP A 61 -12.29 15.99 8.88
CA ASP A 61 -13.38 16.28 9.82
C ASP A 61 -13.42 17.77 10.24
N GLU A 62 -12.25 18.43 10.26
CA GLU A 62 -12.12 19.85 10.59
C GLU A 62 -12.52 20.81 9.45
N GLY A 63 -12.78 20.31 8.23
CA GLY A 63 -13.11 21.10 7.03
C GLY A 63 -14.58 21.05 6.62
#